data_AF-A0A971AUQ5-F1
#
_entry.id   AF-A0A971AUQ5-F1
#
_cell.length_a   1.000
_cell.length_b   1.000
_cell.length_c   1.000
_cell.angle_alpha   90.00
_cell.angle_beta   90.00
_cell.angle_gamma   90.00
#
_symmetry.space_group_name_H-M   'P 1'
#
loop_
_entity.id
_entity.type
_entity.pdbx_description
1 polymer ?
#
loop_
_entity_poly.entity_id
_entity_poly.type
_entity_poly.pdbx_seq_one_letter_code
_entity_poly.pdbx_strand_id
1 'polypeptide(L)'
;MLSRDQISSLVALALAAYPQMQEREAGPIAAIWRQTLADLSYEQLEAALSLHLATSRFFPTVAELREAAARLSGAAPALTHDEAWQLVRRAAGNSAYGAAAEFAALPPQVQRAVGSPVALRELGLLDAGELGNERARFRLAWEARAARERELALLPPSLRQRLEAAADRRRLDAPRREARRG
;
A
#
# COMPACT_ATOMS: atom_id res chain seq x y z
N MET A 1 1.54 -2.90 23.64
CA MET A 1 0.20 -3.50 23.41
C MET A 1 -0.85 -2.49 23.87
N LEU A 2 -1.85 -2.20 23.05
CA LEU A 2 -2.97 -1.33 23.41
C LEU A 2 -3.77 -1.93 24.57
N SER A 3 -3.87 -1.23 25.69
CA SER A 3 -4.67 -1.66 26.83
C SER A 3 -6.17 -1.44 26.58
N ARG A 4 -7.02 -2.14 27.34
CA ARG A 4 -8.48 -1.96 27.27
C ARG A 4 -8.87 -0.52 27.58
N ASP A 5 -8.20 0.11 28.54
CA ASP A 5 -8.49 1.47 28.98
C ASP A 5 -8.05 2.48 27.93
N GLN A 6 -6.87 2.29 27.34
CA GLN A 6 -6.38 3.13 26.24
C GLN A 6 -7.34 3.15 25.05
N ILE A 7 -7.84 1.99 24.63
CA ILE A 7 -8.80 1.92 23.52
C ILE A 7 -10.13 2.55 23.91
N SER A 8 -10.61 2.32 25.13
CA SER A 8 -11.85 2.91 25.61
C SER A 8 -11.77 4.44 25.61
N SER A 9 -10.63 5.00 26.03
CA SER A 9 -10.37 6.44 25.99
C SER A 9 -10.38 7.01 24.57
N LEU A 10 -9.73 6.34 23.62
CA LEU A 10 -9.71 6.78 22.22
C LEU A 10 -11.09 6.70 21.57
N VAL A 11 -11.87 5.66 21.88
CA VAL A 11 -13.25 5.53 21.41
C VAL A 11 -14.16 6.60 22.03
N ALA A 12 -14.03 6.87 23.32
CA ALA A 12 -14.78 7.92 23.99
C ALA A 12 -14.48 9.30 23.38
N LEU A 13 -13.21 9.59 23.11
CA LEU A 13 -12.79 10.80 22.42
C LEU A 13 -13.43 10.90 21.02
N ALA A 14 -13.40 9.82 20.24
CA ALA A 14 -14.03 9.78 18.93
C ALA A 14 -15.54 10.03 19.02
N LEU A 15 -16.26 9.34 19.91
CA LEU A 15 -17.71 9.52 20.08
C LEU A 15 -18.08 10.95 20.50
N ALA A 16 -17.29 11.55 21.40
CA ALA A 16 -17.52 12.91 21.85
C ALA A 16 -17.37 13.94 20.72
N ALA A 17 -16.45 13.71 19.78
CA ALA A 17 -16.19 14.60 18.66
C ALA A 17 -17.30 14.61 17.58
N TYR A 18 -18.21 13.62 17.59
CA TYR A 18 -19.28 13.49 16.61
C TYR A 18 -20.66 13.48 17.29
N PRO A 19 -21.43 14.58 17.28
CA PRO A 19 -22.70 14.69 17.98
C PRO A 19 -23.68 13.55 17.68
N GLN A 20 -23.75 13.11 16.42
CA GLN A 20 -24.61 12.02 15.97
C GLN A 20 -24.23 10.63 16.53
N MET A 21 -23.06 10.51 17.17
CA MET A 21 -22.55 9.27 17.73
C MET A 21 -22.56 9.24 19.25
N GLN A 22 -22.86 10.35 19.93
CA GLN A 22 -22.71 10.46 21.40
C GLN A 22 -23.60 9.48 22.18
N GLU A 23 -24.75 9.07 21.62
CA GLU A 23 -25.66 8.08 22.23
C GLU A 23 -25.22 6.63 21.99
N ARG A 24 -24.17 6.39 21.19
CA ARG A 24 -23.70 5.04 20.86
C ARG A 24 -22.89 4.46 22.01
N GLU A 25 -23.05 3.16 22.23
CA GLU A 25 -22.25 2.43 23.20
C GLU A 25 -20.79 2.32 22.75
N ALA A 26 -19.87 2.75 23.62
CA ALA A 26 -18.43 2.65 23.36
C ALA A 26 -17.92 1.20 23.37
N GLY A 27 -18.58 0.29 24.10
CA GLY A 27 -18.13 -1.10 24.30
C GLY A 27 -17.92 -1.89 23.01
N PRO A 28 -18.94 -2.00 22.14
CA PRO A 28 -18.83 -2.70 20.85
C PRO A 28 -17.76 -2.09 19.93
N ILE A 29 -17.67 -0.75 19.88
CA ILE A 29 -16.69 -0.05 19.04
C ILE A 29 -15.27 -0.33 19.54
N ALA A 30 -15.05 -0.24 20.85
CA ALA A 30 -13.78 -0.56 21.48
C ALA A 30 -13.37 -2.02 21.26
N ALA A 31 -14.31 -2.96 21.25
CA ALA A 31 -14.02 -4.36 20.93
C ALA A 31 -13.54 -4.53 19.48
N ILE A 32 -14.20 -3.87 18.52
CA ILE A 32 -13.82 -3.90 17.10
C ILE A 32 -12.44 -3.26 16.91
N TRP A 33 -12.21 -2.07 17.46
CA TRP A 33 -10.93 -1.38 17.33
C TRP A 33 -9.80 -2.19 17.95
N ARG A 34 -10.02 -2.78 19.12
CA ARG A 34 -9.05 -3.68 19.75
C ARG A 34 -8.71 -4.87 18.88
N GLN A 35 -9.68 -5.49 18.21
CA GLN A 35 -9.42 -6.63 17.35
C GLN A 35 -8.72 -6.22 16.05
N THR A 36 -9.15 -5.12 15.46
CA THR A 36 -8.79 -4.72 14.09
C THR A 36 -7.65 -3.73 14.01
N LEU A 37 -7.16 -3.18 15.12
CA LEU A 37 -6.06 -2.22 15.19
C LEU A 37 -5.00 -2.63 16.24
N ALA A 38 -5.02 -3.89 16.71
CA ALA A 38 -4.09 -4.40 17.74
C ALA A 38 -2.60 -4.31 17.39
N ASP A 39 -2.27 -4.23 16.10
CA ASP A 39 -0.93 -4.06 15.56
C ASP A 39 -0.40 -2.63 15.67
N LEU A 40 -1.26 -1.64 15.89
CA LEU A 40 -0.84 -0.26 16.10
C LEU A 40 -0.46 -0.02 17.57
N SER A 41 0.56 0.81 17.79
CA SER A 41 0.84 1.37 19.11
C SER A 41 -0.22 2.39 19.51
N TYR A 42 -0.27 2.73 20.81
CA TYR A 42 -1.19 3.76 21.31
C TYR A 42 -0.93 5.09 20.60
N GLU A 43 0.33 5.47 20.49
CA GLU A 43 0.80 6.71 19.88
C GLU A 43 0.43 6.78 18.38
N GLN A 44 0.57 5.67 17.65
CA GLN A 44 0.17 5.60 16.25
C GLN A 44 -1.34 5.77 16.07
N LEU A 45 -2.15 5.10 16.91
CA LEU A 45 -3.60 5.17 16.80
C LEU A 45 -4.14 6.53 17.26
N GLU A 46 -3.56 7.11 18.31
CA GLU A 46 -3.89 8.44 18.80
C GLU A 46 -3.59 9.49 17.73
N ALA A 47 -2.39 9.50 17.17
CA ALA A 47 -2.02 10.45 16.12
C ALA A 47 -2.89 10.29 14.86
N ALA A 48 -3.21 9.05 14.48
CA ALA A 48 -4.12 8.76 13.37
C ALA A 48 -5.53 9.29 13.62
N LEU A 49 -6.07 9.08 14.83
CA LEU A 49 -7.37 9.61 15.23
C LEU A 49 -7.36 11.13 15.24
N SER A 50 -6.36 11.78 15.85
CA SER A 50 -6.24 13.24 15.87
C SER A 50 -6.22 13.84 14.46
N LEU A 51 -5.47 13.22 13.54
CA LEU A 51 -5.43 13.63 12.14
C LEU A 51 -6.79 13.46 11.45
N HIS A 52 -7.49 12.35 11.71
CA HIS A 52 -8.84 12.12 11.19
C HIS A 52 -9.83 13.16 11.71
N LEU A 53 -9.85 13.41 13.02
CA LEU A 53 -10.72 14.41 13.64
C LEU A 53 -10.50 15.82 13.07
N ALA A 54 -9.25 16.17 12.72
CA ALA A 54 -8.92 17.46 12.13
C ALA A 54 -9.35 17.60 10.65
N THR A 55 -9.49 16.49 9.92
CA THR A 55 -9.68 16.51 8.45
C THR A 55 -11.02 15.95 7.99
N SER A 56 -11.76 15.26 8.85
CA SER A 56 -13.01 14.59 8.50
C SER A 56 -14.17 15.00 9.39
N ARG A 57 -15.33 15.16 8.75
CA ARG A 57 -16.62 15.51 9.38
C ARG A 57 -17.40 14.27 9.81
N PHE A 58 -16.93 13.08 9.43
CA PHE A 58 -17.60 11.80 9.64
C PHE A 58 -16.84 10.93 10.63
N PHE A 59 -17.59 10.11 11.38
CA PHE A 59 -17.00 9.18 12.34
C PHE A 59 -16.02 8.22 11.64
N PRO A 60 -14.81 8.01 12.19
CA PRO A 60 -13.77 7.23 11.53
C PRO A 60 -14.16 5.77 11.34
N THR A 61 -13.90 5.27 10.14
CA THR A 61 -13.80 3.84 9.87
C THR A 61 -12.43 3.30 10.30
N VAL A 62 -12.35 1.98 10.53
CA VAL A 62 -11.06 1.30 10.79
C VAL A 62 -10.07 1.49 9.64
N ALA A 63 -10.56 1.57 8.40
CA ALA A 63 -9.73 1.79 7.22
C ALA A 63 -9.07 3.19 7.23
N GLU A 64 -9.85 4.23 7.51
CA GLU A 64 -9.33 5.61 7.57
C GLU A 64 -8.30 5.79 8.69
N LEU A 65 -8.50 5.15 9.85
CA LEU A 65 -7.51 5.17 10.93
C LEU A 65 -6.19 4.49 10.53
N ARG A 66 -6.26 3.37 9.78
CA ARG A 66 -5.07 2.71 9.25
C ARG A 66 -4.37 3.55 8.20
N GLU A 67 -5.12 4.20 7.32
CA GLU A 67 -4.57 5.12 6.31
C GLU A 67 -3.86 6.30 6.97
N ALA A 68 -4.48 6.90 7.97
CA ALA A 68 -3.88 7.98 8.74
C ALA A 68 -2.61 7.52 9.47
N ALA A 69 -2.63 6.35 10.13
CA ALA A 69 -1.47 5.79 10.81
C ALA A 69 -0.31 5.48 9.84
N ALA A 70 -0.62 4.92 8.66
CA ALA A 70 0.38 4.61 7.63
C ALA A 70 1.01 5.89 7.07
N ARG A 71 0.21 6.93 6.81
CA ARG A 71 0.68 8.24 6.37
C ARG A 71 1.60 8.91 7.39
N LEU A 72 1.29 8.80 8.68
CA LEU A 72 2.07 9.37 9.78
C LEU A 72 3.36 8.60 10.08
N SER A 73 3.40 7.30 9.78
CA SER A 73 4.57 6.45 10.03
C SER A 73 5.75 6.72 9.06
N GLY A 74 5.63 7.73 8.18
CA GLY A 74 6.77 8.27 7.46
C GLY A 74 7.42 7.30 6.47
N ALA A 75 6.67 6.33 5.91
CA ALA A 75 7.11 5.67 4.69
C ALA A 75 7.41 6.80 3.68
N ALA A 76 8.69 6.98 3.33
CA ALA A 76 9.14 8.08 2.49
C ALA A 76 8.18 8.24 1.31
N PRO A 77 7.80 9.48 0.92
CA PRO A 77 6.86 9.68 -0.16
C PRO A 77 7.32 8.82 -1.34
N ALA A 78 6.51 7.82 -1.68
CA ALA A 78 6.80 6.93 -2.79
C ALA A 78 7.02 7.83 -4.01
N LEU A 79 8.10 7.56 -4.78
CA LEU A 79 8.39 8.30 -6.01
C LEU A 79 7.08 8.50 -6.78
N THR A 80 6.79 9.74 -7.13
CA THR A 80 5.66 10.01 -8.02
C THR A 80 5.91 9.30 -9.35
N HIS A 81 4.84 9.00 -10.07
CA HIS A 81 4.95 8.42 -11.41
C HIS A 81 5.93 9.20 -12.29
N ASP A 82 5.86 10.54 -12.26
CA ASP A 82 6.68 11.39 -13.12
C ASP A 82 8.16 11.36 -12.70
N GLU A 83 8.46 11.40 -11.39
CA GLU A 83 9.84 11.25 -10.91
C GLU A 83 10.42 9.88 -11.28
N ALA A 84 9.63 8.81 -11.09
CA ALA A 84 10.04 7.46 -11.49
C ALA A 84 10.28 7.37 -13.00
N TRP A 85 9.40 7.97 -13.82
CA TRP A 85 9.56 8.00 -15.26
C TRP A 85 10.79 8.79 -15.71
N GLN A 86 11.13 9.91 -15.05
CA GLN A 86 12.36 10.65 -15.36
C GLN A 86 13.62 9.82 -15.10
N LEU A 87 13.63 9.00 -14.05
CA LEU A 87 14.73 8.06 -13.80
C LEU A 87 14.85 7.02 -14.92
N VAL A 88 13.72 6.44 -15.36
CA VAL A 88 13.68 5.50 -16.49
C VAL A 88 14.17 6.16 -17.77
N ARG A 89 13.71 7.37 -18.08
CA ARG A 89 14.10 8.14 -19.27
C ARG A 89 15.61 8.39 -19.32
N ARG A 90 16.18 8.81 -18.19
CA ARG A 90 17.63 9.05 -18.08
C ARG A 90 18.42 7.76 -18.31
N ALA A 91 18.03 6.69 -17.63
CA ALA A 91 18.70 5.39 -17.73
C ALA A 91 18.56 4.78 -19.15
N ALA A 92 17.40 4.94 -19.78
CA ALA A 92 17.15 4.51 -21.17
C ALA A 92 18.02 5.27 -22.17
N GLY A 93 18.21 6.58 -22.00
CA GLY A 93 19.10 7.38 -22.84
C GLY A 93 20.58 6.94 -22.79
N ASN A 94 21.01 6.36 -21.68
CA ASN A 94 22.38 5.85 -21.49
C ASN A 94 22.53 4.34 -21.81
N SER A 95 21.43 3.67 -22.17
CA SER A 95 21.36 2.20 -22.22
C SER A 95 22.09 1.57 -23.42
N ALA A 96 22.46 2.35 -24.44
CA ALA A 96 23.04 1.84 -25.70
C ALA A 96 24.26 0.93 -25.50
N TYR A 97 25.12 1.27 -24.54
CA TYR A 97 26.31 0.48 -24.18
C TYR A 97 26.29 -0.03 -22.73
N GLY A 98 25.33 0.42 -21.91
CA GLY A 98 25.34 0.24 -20.46
C GLY A 98 24.01 -0.20 -19.83
N ALA A 99 23.07 -0.76 -20.59
CA ALA A 99 21.71 -1.06 -20.10
C ALA A 99 21.66 -1.85 -18.78
N ALA A 100 22.54 -2.84 -18.59
CA ALA A 100 22.58 -3.62 -17.36
C ALA A 100 23.01 -2.79 -16.14
N ALA A 101 24.02 -1.93 -16.29
CA ALA A 101 24.52 -1.06 -15.24
C ALA A 101 23.51 0.05 -14.91
N GLU A 102 22.94 0.69 -15.94
CA GLU A 102 21.91 1.72 -15.80
C GLU A 102 20.65 1.17 -15.14
N PHE A 103 20.22 -0.04 -15.52
CA PHE A 103 19.08 -0.70 -14.87
C PHE A 103 19.37 -1.05 -13.41
N ALA A 104 20.56 -1.58 -13.11
CA ALA A 104 20.93 -1.93 -11.74
C ALA A 104 21.04 -0.69 -10.82
N ALA A 105 21.37 0.48 -11.37
CA ALA A 105 21.43 1.75 -10.63
C ALA A 105 20.04 2.35 -10.31
N LEU A 106 18.97 1.87 -10.96
CA LEU A 106 17.61 2.34 -10.66
C LEU A 106 17.15 1.86 -9.28
N PRO A 107 16.28 2.60 -8.57
CA PRO A 107 15.66 2.12 -7.34
C PRO A 107 14.90 0.80 -7.58
N PRO A 108 14.85 -0.14 -6.61
CA PRO A 108 14.20 -1.45 -6.80
C PRO A 108 12.73 -1.36 -7.25
N GLN A 109 12.01 -0.35 -6.78
CA GLN A 109 10.64 -0.07 -7.23
C GLN A 109 10.54 0.28 -8.73
N VAL A 110 11.51 1.04 -9.25
CA VAL A 110 11.61 1.40 -10.67
C VAL A 110 12.08 0.22 -11.50
N GLN A 111 13.05 -0.57 -11.01
CA GLN A 111 13.47 -1.81 -11.67
C GLN A 111 12.29 -2.78 -11.88
N ARG A 112 11.45 -2.95 -10.86
CA ARG A 112 10.23 -3.80 -10.95
C ARG A 112 9.23 -3.28 -11.98
N ALA A 113 9.14 -1.97 -12.17
CA ALA A 113 8.24 -1.37 -13.15
C ALA A 113 8.77 -1.47 -14.59
N VAL A 114 10.08 -1.37 -14.79
CA VAL A 114 10.75 -1.54 -16.09
C VAL A 114 10.92 -3.02 -16.48
N GLY A 115 11.07 -3.90 -15.50
CA GLY A 115 11.10 -5.36 -15.68
C GLY A 115 12.47 -5.94 -16.03
N SER A 116 13.23 -5.32 -16.95
CA SER A 116 14.56 -5.83 -17.32
C SER A 116 15.49 -4.78 -17.95
N PRO A 117 16.82 -5.02 -17.98
CA PRO A 117 17.75 -4.23 -18.76
C PRO A 117 17.46 -4.21 -20.26
N VAL A 118 16.90 -5.28 -20.81
CA VAL A 118 16.54 -5.37 -22.23
C VAL A 118 15.40 -4.40 -22.53
N ALA A 119 14.34 -4.42 -21.72
CA ALA A 119 13.23 -3.48 -21.83
C ALA A 119 13.69 -2.02 -21.68
N LEU A 120 14.64 -1.75 -20.77
CA LEU A 120 15.23 -0.43 -20.63
C LEU A 120 15.95 0.03 -21.91
N ARG A 121 16.65 -0.89 -22.59
CA ARG A 121 17.33 -0.61 -23.86
C ARG A 121 16.32 -0.35 -24.98
N GLU A 122 15.27 -1.15 -25.07
CA GLU A 122 14.20 -0.97 -26.05
C GLU A 122 13.56 0.41 -25.91
N LEU A 123 13.28 0.86 -24.68
CA LEU A 123 12.78 2.21 -24.41
C LEU A 123 13.71 3.33 -24.90
N GLY A 124 15.02 3.09 -24.95
CA GLY A 124 16.02 4.04 -25.45
C GLY A 124 16.05 4.15 -26.97
N LEU A 125 15.46 3.18 -27.69
CA LEU A 125 15.40 3.14 -29.16
C LEU A 125 14.09 3.69 -29.73
N LEU A 126 13.07 3.88 -28.88
CA LEU A 126 11.76 4.37 -29.28
C LEU A 126 11.79 5.83 -29.75
N ASP A 127 10.91 6.16 -30.69
CA ASP A 127 10.68 7.54 -31.08
C ASP A 127 9.84 8.31 -30.03
N ALA A 128 9.64 9.61 -30.25
CA ALA A 128 8.92 10.47 -29.31
C ALA A 128 7.44 10.08 -29.12
N GLY A 129 6.78 9.54 -30.15
CA GLY A 129 5.38 9.12 -30.11
C GLY A 129 5.22 7.80 -29.37
N GLU A 130 6.06 6.81 -29.69
CA GLU A 130 6.11 5.52 -29.03
C GLU A 130 6.45 5.66 -27.54
N LEU A 131 7.40 6.54 -27.23
CA LEU A 131 7.77 6.86 -25.86
C LEU A 131 6.63 7.53 -25.07
N GLY A 132 5.81 8.36 -25.73
CA GLY A 132 4.60 8.94 -25.12
C GLY A 132 3.60 7.86 -24.68
N ASN A 133 3.42 6.83 -25.53
CA ASN A 133 2.57 5.68 -25.21
C ASN A 133 3.15 4.84 -24.05
N GLU A 134 4.46 4.61 -24.05
CA GLU A 134 5.13 3.89 -22.96
C GLU A 134 5.07 4.65 -21.63
N ARG A 135 5.17 5.98 -21.65
CA ARG A 135 4.94 6.80 -20.45
C ARG A 135 3.54 6.58 -19.89
N ALA A 136 2.52 6.55 -20.74
CA ALA A 136 1.13 6.32 -20.31
C ALA A 136 0.92 4.90 -19.73
N ARG A 137 1.51 3.88 -20.37
CA ARG A 137 1.48 2.50 -19.86
C ARG A 137 2.21 2.37 -18.53
N PHE A 138 3.39 2.98 -18.43
CA PHE A 138 4.18 3.03 -17.20
C PHE A 138 3.40 3.70 -16.07
N ARG A 139 2.68 4.80 -16.35
CA ARG A 139 1.78 5.44 -15.39
C ARG A 139 0.73 4.50 -14.83
N LEU A 140 -0.02 3.85 -15.70
CA LEU A 140 -1.09 2.94 -15.29
C LEU A 140 -0.53 1.78 -14.45
N ALA A 141 0.59 1.19 -14.88
CA ALA A 141 1.25 0.12 -14.15
C ALA A 141 1.78 0.59 -12.77
N TRP A 142 2.39 1.78 -12.72
CA TRP A 142 2.92 2.38 -11.49
C TRP A 142 1.81 2.67 -10.48
N GLU A 143 0.73 3.32 -10.91
CA GLU A 143 -0.41 3.66 -10.06
C GLU A 143 -1.12 2.39 -9.55
N ALA A 144 -1.37 1.40 -10.41
CA ALA A 144 -1.97 0.14 -10.02
C ALA A 144 -1.11 -0.62 -9.00
N ARG A 145 0.21 -0.62 -9.19
CA ARG A 145 1.15 -1.23 -8.26
C ARG A 145 1.19 -0.50 -6.92
N ALA A 146 1.30 0.83 -6.96
CA ALA A 146 1.31 1.66 -5.75
C ALA A 146 0.00 1.50 -4.95
N ALA A 147 -1.15 1.42 -5.64
CA ALA A 147 -2.44 1.15 -5.00
C ALA A 147 -2.43 -0.22 -4.30
N ARG A 148 -1.93 -1.26 -4.96
CA ARG A 148 -1.84 -2.61 -4.39
C ARG A 148 -0.87 -2.69 -3.20
N GLU A 149 0.29 -2.03 -3.30
CA GLU A 149 1.25 -1.98 -2.20
C GLU A 149 0.68 -1.23 -0.99
N ARG A 150 -0.05 -0.12 -1.22
CA ARG A 150 -0.79 0.59 -0.17
C ARG A 150 -1.85 -0.29 0.46
N GLU A 151 -2.70 -0.93 -0.34
CA GLU A 151 -3.75 -1.83 0.16
C GLU A 151 -3.16 -2.91 1.06
N LEU A 152 -2.11 -3.60 0.61
CA LEU A 152 -1.43 -4.62 1.39
C LEU A 152 -0.78 -4.06 2.66
N ALA A 153 -0.17 -2.87 2.60
CA ALA A 153 0.46 -2.21 3.74
C ALA A 153 -0.56 -1.86 4.83
N LEU A 154 -1.80 -1.51 4.46
CA LEU A 154 -2.87 -1.20 5.40
C LEU A 154 -3.42 -2.45 6.10
N LEU A 155 -3.29 -3.64 5.51
CA LEU A 155 -3.79 -4.87 6.12
C LEU A 155 -3.01 -5.22 7.40
N PRO A 156 -3.71 -5.65 8.47
CA PRO A 156 -3.06 -6.19 9.65
C PRO A 156 -2.17 -7.39 9.29
N PRO A 157 -0.99 -7.56 9.93
CA PRO A 157 -0.06 -8.65 9.62
C PRO A 157 -0.70 -10.04 9.64
N SER A 158 -1.59 -10.29 10.61
CA SER A 158 -2.32 -11.56 10.74
C SER A 158 -3.26 -11.84 9.57
N LEU A 159 -3.89 -10.80 9.01
CA LEU A 159 -4.75 -10.94 7.83
C LEU A 159 -3.90 -11.20 6.58
N ARG A 160 -2.77 -10.49 6.43
CA ARG A 160 -1.83 -10.70 5.32
C ARG A 160 -1.32 -12.15 5.29
N GLN A 161 -0.86 -12.66 6.43
CA GLN A 161 -0.40 -14.06 6.57
C GLN A 161 -1.49 -15.08 6.20
N ARG A 162 -2.75 -14.83 6.60
CA ARG A 162 -3.87 -15.71 6.26
C ARG A 162 -4.17 -15.73 4.76
N LEU A 163 -4.07 -14.58 4.10
CA LEU A 163 -4.27 -14.47 2.65
C LEU A 163 -3.15 -15.17 1.87
N GLU A 164 -1.91 -15.02 2.31
CA GLU A 164 -0.75 -15.73 1.75
C GLU A 164 -0.90 -17.24 1.90
N ALA A 165 -1.20 -17.73 3.11
CA ALA A 165 -1.41 -19.16 3.37
C ALA A 165 -2.58 -19.75 2.56
N ALA A 166 -3.64 -18.96 2.33
CA ALA A 166 -4.77 -19.39 1.49
C ALA A 166 -4.40 -19.47 0.00
N ALA A 167 -3.57 -18.54 -0.49
CA ALA A 167 -3.06 -18.55 -1.86
C ALA A 167 -2.13 -19.75 -2.10
N ASP A 168 -1.27 -20.07 -1.14
CA ASP A 168 -0.35 -21.21 -1.24
C ASP A 168 -1.10 -22.54 -1.22
N ARG A 169 -2.13 -22.70 -0.38
CA ARG A 169 -3.00 -23.88 -0.39
C ARG A 169 -3.68 -24.09 -1.74
N ARG A 170 -4.22 -23.02 -2.35
CA ARG A 170 -4.85 -23.10 -3.69
C ARG A 170 -3.85 -23.51 -4.77
N ARG A 171 -2.59 -23.07 -4.69
CA ARG A 171 -1.52 -23.47 -5.62
C ARG A 171 -1.12 -24.94 -5.43
N LEU A 172 -1.07 -25.42 -4.19
CA LEU A 172 -0.75 -26.82 -3.86
C LEU A 172 -1.87 -27.80 -4.23
N ASP A 173 -3.13 -27.35 -4.22
CA ASP A 173 -4.30 -28.17 -4.60
C ASP A 173 -4.58 -28.19 -6.10
N ALA A 174 -4.02 -27.25 -6.88
CA ALA A 174 -4.20 -27.16 -8.33
C ALA A 174 -3.74 -28.44 -9.09
N PRO A 175 -2.56 -29.05 -8.83
CA PRO A 175 -2.14 -30.26 -9.54
C PRO A 175 -2.83 -31.56 -9.05
N ARG A 176 -3.58 -31.54 -7.93
CA ARG A 176 -4.20 -32.77 -7.37
C ARG A 176 -5.55 -33.12 -7.98
N ARG A 177 -6.19 -32.20 -8.71
CA ARG A 177 -7.50 -32.43 -9.36
C ARG A 177 -7.39 -33.04 -10.76
N GLU A 178 -6.24 -32.95 -11.42
CA GLU A 178 -6.01 -33.57 -12.73
C GLU A 178 -5.58 -35.04 -12.63
N ALA A 179 -4.96 -35.45 -11.52
CA ALA A 179 -4.51 -36.84 -11.29
C ALA A 179 -5.61 -37.82 -10.83
N ARG A 180 -6.87 -37.38 -10.66
CA ARG A 180 -8.01 -38.22 -10.24
C ARG A 180 -9.06 -38.43 -11.35
N ARG A 181 -8.77 -38.02 -12.58
CA ARG A 181 -9.58 -38.26 -13.79
C ARG A 181 -8.80 -39.07 -14.84
N GLY A 182 -7.98 -40.02 -14.40
CA GLY A 182 -7.30 -41.01 -15.23
C GLY A 182 -7.78 -42.40 -14.88
#